data_AF-A0A7X9CLF2-F1
#
_entry.id   AF-A0A7X9CLF2-F1
#
_cell.length_a   1.000
_cell.length_b   1.000
_cell.length_c   1.000
_cell.angle_alpha   90.00
_cell.angle_beta   90.00
_cell.angle_gamma   90.00
#
_symmetry.space_group_name_H-M   'P 1'
#
loop_
_entity.id
_entity.type
_entity.pdbx_description
1 polymer ?
#
loop_
_entity_poly.entity_id
_entity_poly.type
_entity_poly.pdbx_seq_one_letter_code
_entity_poly.pdbx_strand_id
1 'polypeptide(L)'
;MKGKTNWELFVEDFKSLSVQNKHMAWKYVKKLKIRQENGTPSYKYLSIFRPEVKSFVIKIDKEEGLNLYHSITSFINNRQGKTSDKIFEEYMSTYKEERDYLKGNEDIIRELIDGIYNKFKNEGRI
;
A
#
# COMPACT_ATOMS: atom_id res chain seq x y z
N MET A 1 -17.75 34.55 19.13
CA MET A 1 -17.43 34.40 17.70
C MET A 1 -17.49 32.91 17.38
N LYS A 2 -18.33 32.47 16.42
CA LYS A 2 -18.25 31.07 15.95
C LYS A 2 -16.97 30.92 15.14
N GLY A 3 -16.06 30.06 15.61
CA GLY A 3 -14.84 29.72 14.88
C GLY A 3 -15.19 29.02 13.57
N LYS A 4 -14.32 29.18 12.56
CA LYS A 4 -14.44 28.46 11.29
C LYS A 4 -14.39 26.94 11.54
N THR A 5 -15.22 26.21 10.81
CA THR A 5 -15.19 24.75 10.77
C THR A 5 -13.94 24.25 10.03
N ASN A 6 -13.54 23.00 10.30
CA ASN A 6 -12.42 22.36 9.60
C ASN A 6 -12.60 22.34 8.07
N TRP A 7 -13.85 22.31 7.59
CA TRP A 7 -14.14 22.37 6.15
C TRP A 7 -13.90 23.76 5.57
N GLU A 8 -14.28 24.81 6.29
CA GLU A 8 -14.05 26.20 5.85
C GLU A 8 -12.55 26.51 5.80
N LEU A 9 -11.78 26.02 6.77
CA LEU A 9 -10.31 26.13 6.77
C LEU A 9 -9.69 25.38 5.58
N PHE A 10 -10.13 24.14 5.32
CA PHE A 10 -9.66 23.36 4.17
C PHE A 10 -9.93 24.06 2.83
N VAL A 11 -11.12 24.66 2.66
CA VAL A 11 -11.48 25.36 1.42
C VAL A 11 -10.63 26.62 1.21
N GLU A 12 -10.30 27.35 2.28
CA GLU A 12 -9.39 28.50 2.22
C GLU A 12 -7.97 28.08 1.84
N ASP A 13 -7.43 27.05 2.50
CA ASP A 13 -6.11 26.50 2.19
C ASP A 13 -6.05 25.94 0.76
N PHE A 14 -7.10 25.23 0.33
CA PHE A 14 -7.16 24.70 -1.03
C PHE A 14 -7.17 25.79 -2.09
N LYS A 15 -7.82 26.93 -1.82
CA LYS A 15 -7.86 28.08 -2.75
C LYS A 15 -6.49 28.77 -2.86
N SER A 16 -5.69 28.79 -1.80
CA SER A 16 -4.36 29.40 -1.79
C SER A 16 -3.30 28.55 -2.50
N LEU A 17 -3.56 27.27 -2.76
CA LEU A 17 -2.66 26.39 -3.50
C LEU A 17 -2.43 26.82 -4.96
N SER A 18 -1.20 26.58 -5.43
CA SER A 18 -0.85 26.65 -6.85
C SER A 18 -1.68 25.65 -7.68
N VAL A 19 -1.80 25.86 -8.99
CA VAL A 19 -2.58 24.98 -9.88
C VAL A 19 -2.09 23.52 -9.82
N GLN A 20 -0.78 23.31 -9.77
CA GLN A 20 -0.18 21.98 -9.64
C GLN A 20 -0.52 21.31 -8.30
N ASN A 21 -0.46 22.07 -7.20
CA ASN A 21 -0.79 21.56 -5.88
C ASN A 21 -2.29 21.30 -5.72
N LYS A 22 -3.15 22.12 -6.32
CA LYS A 22 -4.60 21.86 -6.43
C LYS A 22 -4.88 20.55 -7.15
N HIS A 23 -4.18 20.28 -8.25
CA HIS A 23 -4.33 19.02 -8.98
C HIS A 23 -3.92 17.81 -8.14
N MET A 24 -2.82 17.89 -7.40
CA MET A 24 -2.36 16.84 -6.49
C MET A 24 -3.34 16.61 -5.32
N ALA A 25 -3.80 17.70 -4.69
CA ALA A 25 -4.80 17.63 -3.64
C ALA A 25 -6.14 17.06 -4.16
N TRP A 26 -6.57 17.43 -5.37
CA TRP A 26 -7.75 16.84 -5.99
C TRP A 26 -7.59 15.34 -6.30
N LYS A 27 -6.42 14.91 -6.76
CA LYS A 27 -6.11 13.48 -6.92
C LYS A 27 -6.23 12.73 -5.60
N TYR A 28 -5.72 13.31 -4.52
CA TYR A 28 -5.81 12.74 -3.18
C TYR A 28 -7.27 12.66 -2.69
N VAL A 29 -8.05 13.74 -2.80
CA VAL A 29 -9.47 13.76 -2.43
C VAL A 29 -10.28 12.77 -3.26
N LYS A 30 -10.06 12.68 -4.58
CA LYS A 30 -10.70 11.65 -5.42
C LYS A 30 -10.36 10.24 -4.95
N LYS A 31 -9.08 9.97 -4.63
CA LYS A 31 -8.65 8.66 -4.12
C LYS A 31 -9.35 8.31 -2.80
N LEU A 32 -9.51 9.28 -1.89
CA LEU A 32 -10.26 9.10 -0.64
C LEU A 32 -11.76 8.88 -0.88
N LYS A 33 -12.37 9.64 -1.80
CA LYS A 33 -13.79 9.52 -2.14
C LYS A 33 -14.11 8.18 -2.81
N ILE A 34 -13.26 7.73 -3.73
CA ILE A 34 -13.33 6.39 -4.35
C ILE A 34 -13.21 5.29 -3.29
N ARG A 35 -12.37 5.46 -2.28
CA ARG A 35 -12.25 4.52 -1.14
C ARG A 35 -13.49 4.52 -0.23
N GLN A 36 -14.22 5.63 -0.14
CA GLN A 36 -15.49 5.73 0.60
C GLN A 36 -16.67 5.16 -0.19
N GLU A 37 -16.77 5.46 -1.49
CA GLU A 37 -17.92 5.14 -2.34
C GLU A 37 -17.94 3.67 -2.79
N ASN A 38 -16.79 3.04 -3.03
CA ASN A 38 -16.72 1.67 -3.56
C ASN A 38 -16.78 0.56 -2.49
N GLY A 39 -17.04 0.91 -1.23
CA GLY A 39 -16.82 -0.02 -0.13
C GLY A 39 -15.36 -0.43 -0.03
N THR A 40 -15.05 -1.25 0.96
CA THR A 40 -13.71 -1.77 1.25
C THR A 40 -12.97 -2.19 -0.03
N PRO A 41 -11.66 -1.87 -0.21
CA PRO A 41 -10.89 -2.38 -1.34
C PRO A 41 -11.13 -3.89 -1.48
N SER A 42 -11.44 -4.36 -2.68
CA SER A 42 -11.63 -5.80 -2.91
C SER A 42 -10.29 -6.50 -2.67
N TYR A 43 -10.08 -6.98 -1.45
CA TYR A 43 -8.92 -7.76 -1.03
C TYR A 43 -8.99 -9.21 -1.56
N LYS A 44 -9.70 -9.44 -2.68
CA LYS A 44 -9.84 -10.75 -3.31
C LYS A 44 -8.49 -11.35 -3.67
N TYR A 45 -7.52 -10.51 -4.03
CA TYR A 45 -6.14 -10.95 -4.30
C TYR A 45 -5.42 -11.50 -3.06
N LEU A 46 -5.89 -11.18 -1.85
CA LEU A 46 -5.34 -11.75 -0.63
C LEU A 46 -5.90 -13.13 -0.32
N SER A 47 -6.90 -13.64 -1.07
CA SER A 47 -7.57 -14.93 -0.79
C SER A 47 -6.63 -16.11 -0.58
N ILE A 48 -5.46 -16.10 -1.24
CA ILE A 48 -4.42 -17.12 -1.16
C ILE A 48 -3.64 -17.16 0.16
N PHE A 49 -3.76 -16.12 1.01
CA PHE A 49 -3.02 -16.01 2.27
C PHE A 49 -3.83 -16.44 3.48
N ARG A 50 -3.15 -16.74 4.59
CA ARG A 50 -3.82 -17.00 5.86
C ARG A 50 -4.49 -15.73 6.43
N PRO A 51 -5.50 -15.85 7.31
CA PRO A 51 -6.25 -14.71 7.86
C PRO A 51 -5.38 -13.64 8.54
N GLU A 52 -4.28 -14.05 9.17
CA GLU A 52 -3.34 -13.14 9.84
C GLU A 52 -2.65 -12.22 8.84
N VAL A 53 -2.09 -12.77 7.76
CA VAL A 53 -1.43 -11.99 6.69
C VAL A 53 -2.44 -11.07 6.00
N LYS A 54 -3.67 -11.57 5.76
CA LYS A 54 -4.77 -10.74 5.25
C LYS A 54 -5.01 -9.52 6.16
N SER A 55 -5.19 -9.77 7.46
CA SER A 55 -5.48 -8.73 8.45
C SER A 55 -4.33 -7.74 8.56
N PHE A 56 -3.09 -8.22 8.52
CA PHE A 56 -1.89 -7.39 8.51
C PHE A 56 -1.85 -6.45 7.31
N VAL A 57 -2.01 -6.95 6.09
CA VAL A 57 -1.99 -6.12 4.87
C VAL A 57 -3.09 -5.05 4.91
N ILE A 58 -4.29 -5.41 5.38
CA ILE A 58 -5.41 -4.48 5.51
C ILE A 58 -5.12 -3.42 6.58
N LYS A 59 -4.50 -3.81 7.70
CA LYS A 59 -4.07 -2.88 8.75
C LYS A 59 -3.09 -1.84 8.19
N ILE A 60 -2.05 -2.29 7.46
CA ILE A 60 -1.06 -1.39 6.86
C ILE A 60 -1.68 -0.43 5.83
N ASP A 61 -2.61 -0.89 4.98
CA ASP A 61 -3.28 0.02 4.03
C ASP A 61 -4.15 1.08 4.74
N LYS A 62 -4.73 0.74 5.90
CA LYS A 62 -5.52 1.67 6.71
C LYS A 62 -4.67 2.67 7.49
N GLU A 63 -3.59 2.21 8.11
CA GLU A 63 -2.74 3.03 8.99
C GLU A 63 -1.74 3.88 8.19
N GLU A 64 -1.08 3.28 7.21
CA GLU A 64 0.00 3.91 6.44
C GLU A 64 -0.46 4.46 5.09
N GLY A 65 -1.71 4.17 4.68
CA GLY A 65 -2.19 4.47 3.34
C GLY A 65 -1.46 3.71 2.23
N LEU A 66 -0.66 2.71 2.59
CA LEU A 66 0.20 1.92 1.72
C LEU A 66 -0.43 0.56 1.46
N ASN A 67 -0.76 0.28 0.19
CA ASN A 67 -1.14 -1.07 -0.20
C ASN A 67 0.12 -1.95 -0.31
N LEU A 68 0.43 -2.66 0.77
CA LEU A 68 1.63 -3.49 0.90
C LEU A 68 1.72 -4.56 -0.20
N TYR A 69 0.59 -5.19 -0.56
CA TYR A 69 0.55 -6.17 -1.66
C TYR A 69 1.01 -5.55 -2.99
N HIS A 70 0.54 -4.34 -3.32
CA HIS A 70 0.98 -3.64 -4.53
C HIS A 70 2.43 -3.19 -4.46
N SER A 71 2.91 -2.76 -3.29
CA SER A 71 4.32 -2.42 -3.07
C SER A 71 5.23 -3.62 -3.38
N ILE A 72 4.93 -4.77 -2.81
CA ILE A 72 5.70 -6.01 -3.02
C ILE A 72 5.56 -6.52 -4.45
N THR A 73 4.35 -6.47 -5.03
CA THR A 73 4.13 -6.81 -6.45
C THR A 73 5.04 -6.01 -7.37
N SER A 74 5.09 -4.69 -7.21
CA SER A 74 5.97 -3.81 -8.00
C SER A 74 7.44 -4.15 -7.77
N PHE A 75 7.81 -4.48 -6.53
CA PHE A 75 9.18 -4.85 -6.17
C PHE A 75 9.63 -6.15 -6.86
N ILE A 76 8.76 -7.18 -6.88
CA ILE A 76 8.98 -8.46 -7.57
C ILE A 76 9.12 -8.26 -9.08
N ASN A 77 8.21 -7.49 -9.70
CA ASN A 77 8.27 -7.22 -11.15
C ASN A 77 9.60 -6.59 -11.57
N ASN A 78 10.22 -5.76 -10.71
CA ASN A 78 11.51 -5.13 -10.98
C ASN A 78 12.72 -6.05 -10.73
N ARG A 79 12.49 -7.31 -10.34
CA ARG A 79 13.52 -8.29 -9.91
C ARG A 79 13.32 -9.64 -10.58
N GLN A 80 12.95 -9.62 -11.87
CA GLN A 80 12.83 -10.83 -12.69
C GLN A 80 14.12 -11.66 -12.66
N GLY A 81 13.97 -12.98 -12.70
CA GLY A 81 15.08 -13.93 -12.64
C GLY A 81 15.66 -14.17 -11.24
N LYS A 82 15.22 -13.44 -10.20
CA LYS A 82 15.63 -13.69 -8.81
C LYS A 82 14.71 -14.72 -8.15
N THR A 83 15.27 -15.47 -7.19
CA THR A 83 14.48 -16.35 -6.32
C THR A 83 13.67 -15.52 -5.32
N SER A 84 12.59 -16.10 -4.78
CA SER A 84 11.80 -15.43 -3.74
C SER A 84 12.64 -15.09 -2.50
N ASP A 85 13.62 -15.94 -2.15
CA ASP A 85 14.59 -15.69 -1.09
C ASP A 85 15.39 -14.41 -1.32
N LYS A 86 15.96 -14.27 -2.52
CA LYS A 86 16.75 -13.08 -2.86
C LYS A 86 15.88 -11.82 -2.86
N ILE A 87 14.64 -11.93 -3.32
CA ILE A 87 13.68 -10.82 -3.30
C ILE A 87 13.35 -10.42 -1.86
N PHE A 88 13.12 -11.38 -0.97
CA PHE A 88 12.85 -11.12 0.45
C PHE A 88 14.03 -10.39 1.12
N GLU A 89 15.25 -10.90 0.94
CA GLU A 89 16.47 -10.27 1.48
C GLU A 89 16.60 -8.81 1.01
N GLU A 90 16.43 -8.57 -0.29
CA GLU A 90 16.52 -7.23 -0.86
C GLU A 90 15.40 -6.31 -0.35
N TYR A 91 14.18 -6.83 -0.22
CA TYR A 91 13.05 -6.04 0.27
C TYR A 91 13.28 -5.59 1.71
N MET A 92 13.70 -6.52 2.57
CA MET A 92 14.01 -6.23 3.96
C MET A 92 15.19 -5.27 4.08
N SER A 93 16.28 -5.51 3.34
CA SER A 93 17.45 -4.61 3.35
C SER A 93 17.13 -3.21 2.86
N THR A 94 16.15 -3.04 1.95
CA THR A 94 15.80 -1.73 1.40
C THR A 94 14.91 -0.94 2.35
N TYR A 95 13.95 -1.59 3.01
CA TYR A 95 12.85 -0.89 3.67
C TYR A 95 12.75 -1.09 5.18
N LYS A 96 13.44 -2.07 5.76
CA LYS A 96 13.26 -2.42 7.19
C LYS A 96 13.52 -1.26 8.13
N GLU A 97 14.54 -0.46 7.84
CA GLU A 97 14.90 0.70 8.67
C GLU A 97 13.86 1.83 8.59
N GLU A 98 13.28 2.04 7.41
CA GLU A 98 12.32 3.11 7.13
C GLU A 98 10.87 2.75 7.50
N ARG A 99 10.56 1.46 7.64
CA ARG A 99 9.18 0.97 7.78
C ARG A 99 9.05 0.08 9.00
N ASP A 100 8.59 0.66 10.10
CA ASP A 100 8.51 -0.01 11.40
C ASP A 100 7.65 -1.28 11.38
N TYR A 101 6.60 -1.34 10.54
CA TYR A 101 5.79 -2.54 10.41
C TYR A 101 6.56 -3.75 9.86
N LEU A 102 7.74 -3.58 9.27
CA LEU A 102 8.60 -4.70 8.83
C LEU A 102 9.37 -5.32 9.99
N LYS A 103 9.59 -4.58 11.08
CA LYS A 103 10.33 -5.05 12.25
C LYS A 103 9.44 -6.00 13.06
N GLY A 104 9.88 -7.23 13.27
CA GLY A 104 9.13 -8.24 14.03
C GLY A 104 7.94 -8.86 13.28
N ASN A 105 7.80 -8.61 11.98
CA ASN A 105 6.78 -9.21 11.12
C ASN A 105 7.41 -9.91 9.90
N GLU A 106 8.66 -10.33 10.01
CA GLU A 106 9.45 -10.90 8.91
C GLU A 106 8.79 -12.14 8.30
N ASP A 107 8.12 -12.98 9.10
CA ASP A 107 7.40 -14.17 8.66
C ASP A 107 6.18 -13.82 7.79
N ILE A 108 5.43 -12.79 8.17
CA ILE A 108 4.30 -12.26 7.41
C ILE A 108 4.77 -11.70 6.07
N ILE A 109 5.87 -10.93 6.08
CA ILE A 109 6.45 -10.36 4.86
C ILE A 109 7.00 -11.46 3.95
N ARG A 110 7.63 -12.49 4.52
CA ARG A 110 8.08 -13.68 3.80
C ARG A 110 6.91 -14.38 3.10
N GLU A 111 5.85 -14.73 3.82
CA GLU A 111 4.67 -15.38 3.23
C GLU A 111 4.08 -14.53 2.10
N LEU A 112 3.98 -13.21 2.31
CA LEU A 112 3.42 -12.31 1.32
C LEU A 112 4.27 -12.27 0.03
N ILE A 113 5.60 -12.20 0.16
CA ILE A 113 6.52 -12.25 -0.99
C ILE A 113 6.42 -13.60 -1.71
N ASP A 114 6.51 -14.71 -0.97
CA ASP A 114 6.47 -16.06 -1.56
C ASP A 114 5.14 -16.34 -2.25
N GLY A 115 4.01 -15.94 -1.66
CA GLY A 115 2.70 -16.14 -2.27
C GLY A 115 2.49 -15.30 -3.53
N ILE A 116 2.96 -14.04 -3.55
CA ILE A 116 2.91 -13.23 -4.79
C ILE A 116 3.86 -13.80 -5.84
N TYR A 117 5.06 -14.20 -5.45
CA TYR A 117 6.04 -14.80 -6.34
C TYR A 117 5.51 -16.08 -6.99
N ASN A 118 5.00 -17.02 -6.19
CA ASN A 118 4.44 -18.28 -6.68
C ASN A 118 3.24 -18.06 -7.59
N LYS A 119 2.40 -17.07 -7.27
CA LYS A 119 1.31 -16.66 -8.16
C LYS A 119 1.85 -16.20 -9.52
N PHE A 120 2.88 -15.34 -9.55
CA PHE A 120 3.43 -14.85 -10.82
C PHE A 120 4.12 -15.93 -11.61
N LYS A 121 4.82 -16.84 -10.93
CA LYS A 121 5.45 -18.02 -11.54
C LYS A 121 4.39 -18.92 -12.19
N ASN A 122 3.28 -19.20 -11.49
CA ASN A 122 2.17 -20.00 -12.02
C ASN A 122 1.43 -19.30 -13.17
N GLU A 123 1.43 -17.97 -13.21
CA GLU A 123 0.90 -17.14 -14.30
C GLU A 123 1.88 -16.97 -15.48
N GLY A 124 3.10 -17.52 -15.40
CA GLY A 124 4.13 -17.36 -16.45
C GLY A 124 4.67 -15.93 -16.60
N ARG A 125 4.58 -15.11 -15.55
CA ARG A 125 4.99 -13.69 -15.56
C ARG A 125 6.45 -13.46 -15.17
N ILE A 126 7.06 -14.45 -14.53
CA ILE A 126 8.45 -14.48 -14.06
C ILE A 126 9.03 -15.89 -14.19
#